data_AF-A0A7S0ZQC3-F1
#
_entry.id   AF-A0A7S0ZQC3-F1
#
_cell.length_a   1.000
_cell.length_b   1.000
_cell.length_c   1.000
_cell.angle_alpha   90.00
_cell.angle_beta   90.00
_cell.angle_gamma   90.00
#
_symmetry.space_group_name_H-M   'P 1'
#
loop_
_entity.id
_entity.type
_entity.pdbx_description
1 polymer ?
#
loop_
_entity_poly.entity_id
_entity_poly.type
_entity_poly.pdbx_seq_one_letter_code
_entity_poly.pdbx_strand_id
1 'polypeptide(L)'
;MEAHLVLSADIGAGMSVGNRTVDWKTGEAVVFDGTHIQQQWHNGVRGNHYRLQVTFCHPCSEAQRDTYPHVTCPPREDALDVDVPFAAAALWAASNKELAKCNAGVGKDCPPDTQHGGINPLSALNTWNYALNNVKVALQYAGVQVHPSVITAIAEVQAATQHFLQQPALELFAPIVTSAAQIFEELTPWLAQQPPFRIRLR
;
A
#
# COMPACT_ATOMS: atom_id res chain seq x y z
N MET A 1 16.79 -7.82 -2.79
CA MET A 1 17.74 -6.86 -3.39
C MET A 1 17.38 -6.59 -4.85
N GLU A 2 17.22 -5.32 -5.20
CA GLU A 2 16.94 -4.78 -6.53
C GLU A 2 17.98 -3.71 -6.86
N ALA A 3 18.20 -3.46 -8.15
CA ALA A 3 19.04 -2.36 -8.60
C ALA A 3 18.32 -1.52 -9.65
N HIS A 4 18.32 -0.19 -9.47
CA HIS A 4 17.83 0.78 -10.43
C HIS A 4 19.01 1.51 -11.05
N LEU A 5 19.26 1.33 -12.35
CA LEU A 5 20.16 2.21 -13.11
C LEU A 5 19.35 3.38 -13.67
N VAL A 6 19.65 4.59 -13.19
CA VAL A 6 18.93 5.80 -13.56
C VAL A 6 19.49 6.32 -14.88
N LEU A 7 18.75 6.14 -15.98
CA LEU A 7 19.16 6.63 -17.30
C LEU A 7 18.88 8.12 -17.47
N SER A 8 17.82 8.63 -16.82
CA SER A 8 17.49 10.05 -16.77
C SER A 8 16.58 10.33 -15.56
N ALA A 9 16.93 11.34 -14.79
CA ALA A 9 16.13 11.86 -13.68
C ALA A 9 16.34 13.37 -13.54
N ASP A 10 15.25 14.11 -13.30
CA ASP A 10 15.28 15.53 -12.96
C ASP A 10 15.62 15.78 -11.50
N ILE A 11 16.06 17.01 -11.19
CA ILE A 11 16.24 17.49 -9.83
C ILE A 11 14.92 17.31 -9.06
N GLY A 12 15.00 16.66 -7.89
CA GLY A 12 13.85 16.38 -7.04
C GLY A 12 13.18 15.02 -7.29
N ALA A 13 13.64 14.22 -8.26
CA ALA A 13 13.23 12.83 -8.41
C ALA A 13 13.99 11.92 -7.44
N GLY A 14 13.28 10.97 -6.83
CA GLY A 14 13.89 10.07 -5.86
C GLY A 14 12.92 8.99 -5.39
N MET A 15 13.37 8.25 -4.38
CA MET A 15 12.57 7.25 -3.71
C MET A 15 12.91 7.13 -2.23
N SER A 16 11.95 6.67 -1.45
CA SER A 16 12.18 6.14 -0.12
C SER A 16 12.10 4.62 -0.17
N VAL A 17 12.97 3.96 0.61
CA VAL A 17 12.97 2.52 0.82
C VAL A 17 13.17 2.27 2.30
N GLY A 18 12.14 1.78 2.98
CA GLY A 18 12.13 1.68 4.44
C GLY A 18 12.29 3.06 5.08
N ASN A 19 13.34 3.25 5.89
CA ASN A 19 13.65 4.52 6.57
C ASN A 19 14.69 5.37 5.84
N ARG A 20 15.06 5.02 4.61
CA ARG A 20 16.07 5.73 3.82
C ARG A 20 15.42 6.45 2.64
N THR A 21 15.87 7.67 2.40
CA THR A 21 15.55 8.42 1.19
C THR A 21 16.77 8.46 0.28
N VAL A 22 16.55 8.26 -1.02
CA VAL A 22 17.58 8.29 -2.06
C VAL A 22 17.13 9.24 -3.17
N ASP A 23 17.94 10.27 -3.41
CA ASP A 23 17.81 11.10 -4.60
C ASP A 23 18.41 10.38 -5.79
N TRP A 24 17.69 10.32 -6.90
CA TRP A 24 18.19 9.69 -8.11
C TRP A 24 19.08 10.64 -8.90
N LYS A 25 20.21 10.11 -9.40
CA LYS A 25 21.15 10.85 -10.23
C LYS A 25 21.34 10.12 -11.55
N THR A 26 21.25 10.87 -12.65
CA THR A 26 21.46 10.35 -14.00
C THR A 26 22.83 9.69 -14.11
N GLY A 27 22.86 8.44 -14.60
CA GLY A 27 24.05 7.62 -14.76
C GLY A 27 24.43 6.79 -13.52
N GLU A 28 23.75 6.95 -12.38
CA GLU A 28 24.04 6.20 -11.17
C GLU A 28 23.11 4.98 -11.00
N ALA A 29 23.66 3.93 -10.38
CA ALA A 29 22.92 2.76 -9.97
C ALA A 29 22.63 2.81 -8.46
N VAL A 30 21.37 2.61 -8.08
CA VAL A 30 20.96 2.48 -6.69
C VAL A 30 20.58 1.03 -6.42
N VAL A 31 21.27 0.41 -5.48
CA VAL A 31 20.98 -0.95 -5.01
C VAL A 31 20.29 -0.86 -3.66
N PHE A 32 19.16 -1.55 -3.51
CA PHE A 32 18.36 -1.53 -2.30
C PHE A 32 17.64 -2.86 -2.10
N ASP A 33 17.03 -3.06 -0.94
CA ASP A 33 16.24 -4.25 -0.69
C ASP A 33 14.76 -4.00 -1.00
N GLY A 34 14.28 -4.49 -2.14
CA GLY A 34 12.89 -4.35 -2.59
C GLY A 34 11.84 -5.03 -1.70
N THR A 35 12.25 -5.73 -0.63
CA THR A 35 11.34 -6.25 0.40
C THR A 35 10.76 -5.15 1.29
N HIS A 36 11.39 -3.97 1.33
CA HIS A 36 10.92 -2.84 2.11
C HIS A 36 9.86 -2.05 1.34
N ILE A 37 8.93 -1.41 2.07
CA ILE A 37 8.00 -0.46 1.48
C ILE A 37 8.81 0.63 0.76
N GLN A 38 8.46 0.84 -0.51
CA GLN A 38 9.07 1.87 -1.33
C GLN A 38 8.03 2.86 -1.82
N GLN A 39 8.40 4.14 -1.83
CA GLN A 39 7.62 5.19 -2.46
C GLN A 39 8.54 5.96 -3.40
N GLN A 40 8.10 6.13 -4.63
CA GLN A 40 8.85 6.83 -5.68
C GLN A 40 8.15 8.15 -5.97
N TRP A 41 8.90 9.21 -6.25
CA TRP A 41 8.34 10.51 -6.60
C TRP A 41 9.11 11.17 -7.74
N HIS A 42 8.37 11.99 -8.50
CA HIS A 42 8.87 12.72 -9.66
C HIS A 42 8.52 14.21 -9.52
N ASN A 43 9.24 14.91 -8.65
CA ASN A 43 9.04 16.33 -8.40
C ASN A 43 9.90 17.19 -9.34
N GLY A 44 9.72 17.01 -10.65
CA GLY A 44 10.51 17.72 -11.66
C GLY A 44 10.28 19.22 -11.61
N VAL A 45 11.36 20.00 -11.42
CA VAL A 45 11.32 21.47 -11.27
C VAL A 45 11.02 22.21 -12.59
N ARG A 46 10.91 21.50 -13.72
CA ARG A 46 10.77 22.11 -15.07
C ARG A 46 9.72 21.46 -15.99
N GLY A 47 8.72 20.80 -15.42
CA GLY A 47 7.62 20.21 -16.21
C GLY A 47 7.98 18.89 -16.92
N ASN A 48 9.21 18.40 -16.77
CA ASN A 48 9.58 17.04 -17.10
C ASN A 48 9.27 16.15 -15.87
N HIS A 49 8.31 15.23 -16.02
CA HIS A 49 7.89 14.30 -14.97
C HIS A 49 8.13 12.85 -15.38
N TYR A 50 9.27 12.59 -16.04
CA TYR A 50 9.60 11.24 -16.46
C TYR A 50 10.90 10.78 -15.80
N ARG A 51 10.96 9.47 -15.56
CA ARG A 51 12.20 8.76 -15.23
C ARG A 51 12.33 7.60 -16.19
N LEU A 52 13.49 7.49 -16.79
CA LEU A 52 13.89 6.27 -17.48
C LEU A 52 14.85 5.50 -16.58
N GLN A 53 14.49 4.27 -16.23
CA GLN A 53 15.35 3.38 -15.46
C GLN A 53 15.35 1.97 -16.00
N VAL A 54 16.44 1.24 -15.75
CA VAL A 54 16.51 -0.21 -15.92
C VAL A 54 16.50 -0.84 -14.54
N THR A 55 15.54 -1.74 -14.30
CA THR A 55 15.44 -2.50 -13.06
C THR A 55 16.04 -3.89 -13.27
N PHE A 56 16.99 -4.27 -12.43
CA PHE A 56 17.55 -5.61 -12.40
C PHE A 56 16.93 -6.39 -11.23
N CYS A 57 16.21 -7.47 -11.55
CA CYS A 57 15.68 -8.40 -10.55
C CYS A 57 16.80 -9.26 -9.98
N HIS A 58 16.59 -9.78 -8.76
CA HIS A 58 17.54 -10.73 -8.16
C HIS A 58 17.70 -11.96 -9.08
N PRO A 59 18.93 -12.40 -9.40
CA PRO A 59 19.17 -13.52 -10.33
C PRO A 59 18.56 -14.83 -9.82
N CYS A 60 18.34 -14.94 -8.51
CA CYS A 60 17.70 -16.10 -7.89
C CYS A 60 16.17 -16.09 -7.92
N SER A 61 15.56 -15.03 -8.44
CA SER A 61 14.13 -15.04 -8.74
C SER A 61 13.83 -16.12 -9.78
N GLU A 62 12.69 -16.80 -9.64
CA GLU A 62 12.34 -17.94 -10.48
C GLU A 62 12.35 -17.58 -11.98
N ALA A 63 11.90 -16.37 -12.32
CA ALA A 63 11.87 -15.85 -13.68
C ALA A 63 13.26 -15.56 -14.30
N GLN A 64 14.33 -15.51 -13.51
CA GLN A 64 15.68 -15.12 -13.98
C GLN A 64 16.70 -16.26 -13.91
N ARG A 65 16.38 -17.40 -13.28
CA ARG A 65 17.35 -18.49 -13.07
C ARG A 65 17.97 -19.00 -14.37
N ASP A 66 17.18 -19.12 -15.43
CA ASP A 66 17.65 -19.62 -16.71
C ASP A 66 18.56 -18.62 -17.44
N THR A 67 18.36 -17.31 -17.21
CA THR A 67 19.20 -16.24 -17.77
C THR A 67 20.60 -16.23 -17.14
N TYR A 68 20.72 -16.66 -15.88
CA TYR A 68 21.95 -16.59 -15.09
C TYR A 68 22.38 -17.96 -14.54
N PRO A 69 22.68 -18.96 -15.41
CA PRO A 69 22.87 -20.36 -15.00
C PRO A 69 24.11 -20.60 -14.14
N HIS A 70 25.02 -19.63 -14.06
CA HIS A 70 26.27 -19.71 -13.31
C HIS A 70 26.20 -19.01 -11.94
N VAL A 71 25.07 -18.38 -11.60
CA VAL A 71 24.88 -17.76 -10.29
C VAL A 71 24.38 -18.79 -9.30
N THR A 72 25.22 -19.15 -8.32
CA THR A 72 24.80 -19.99 -7.20
C THR A 72 23.92 -19.18 -6.27
N CYS A 73 22.64 -19.55 -6.23
CA CYS A 73 21.68 -18.95 -5.32
C CYS A 73 21.75 -19.65 -3.97
N PRO A 74 21.74 -18.89 -2.85
CA PRO A 74 21.54 -19.53 -1.55
C PRO A 74 20.24 -20.33 -1.60
N PRO A 75 20.17 -21.50 -0.94
CA PRO A 75 18.90 -22.19 -0.79
C PRO A 75 17.89 -21.19 -0.24
N ARG A 76 16.65 -21.18 -0.79
CA ARG A 76 15.57 -20.44 -0.14
C ARG A 76 15.56 -20.95 1.30
N GLU A 77 15.84 -20.06 2.26
CA GLU A 77 15.65 -20.40 3.67
C GLU A 77 14.27 -21.02 3.79
N ASP A 78 14.19 -22.13 4.52
CA ASP A 78 12.96 -22.87 4.69
C ASP A 78 11.82 -21.91 5.00
N ALA A 79 10.69 -22.14 4.35
CA ALA A 79 9.52 -21.30 4.43
C ALA A 79 9.32 -20.70 5.83
N LEU A 80 9.47 -19.39 5.91
CA LEU A 80 9.49 -18.64 7.17
C LEU A 80 8.07 -18.46 7.67
N ASP A 81 7.81 -18.92 8.89
CA ASP A 81 6.58 -18.59 9.60
C ASP A 81 6.70 -17.18 10.19
N VAL A 82 5.79 -16.30 9.80
CA VAL A 82 5.71 -14.91 10.29
C VAL A 82 4.36 -14.69 10.94
N ASP A 83 4.36 -14.08 12.13
CA ASP A 83 3.14 -13.65 12.80
C ASP A 83 2.72 -12.27 12.24
N VAL A 84 1.57 -12.22 11.57
CA VAL A 84 1.07 -11.03 10.87
C VAL A 84 -0.18 -10.49 11.57
N PRO A 85 -0.16 -9.26 12.10
CA PRO A 85 -1.26 -8.73 12.90
C PRO A 85 -2.34 -8.04 12.06
N PHE A 86 -2.94 -8.74 11.09
CA PHE A 86 -3.90 -8.14 10.13
C PHE A 86 -5.04 -7.36 10.81
N ALA A 87 -5.66 -7.92 11.84
CA ALA A 87 -6.76 -7.24 12.53
C ALA A 87 -6.31 -5.96 13.25
N ALA A 88 -5.13 -5.99 13.90
CA ALA A 88 -4.57 -4.80 14.53
C ALA A 88 -4.13 -3.76 13.50
N ALA A 89 -3.59 -4.18 12.36
CA ALA A 89 -3.23 -3.29 11.24
C ALA A 89 -4.47 -2.60 10.64
N ALA A 90 -5.58 -3.34 10.50
CA ALA A 90 -6.87 -2.78 10.09
C ALA A 90 -7.36 -1.72 11.08
N LEU A 91 -7.36 -2.03 12.39
CA LEU A 91 -7.78 -1.10 13.44
C LEU A 91 -6.89 0.14 13.51
N TRP A 92 -5.57 -0.03 13.40
CA TRP A 92 -4.63 1.08 13.37
C TRP A 92 -4.92 2.05 12.21
N ALA A 93 -5.18 1.51 11.02
CA ALA A 93 -5.49 2.31 9.85
C ALA A 93 -6.84 3.04 9.98
N ALA A 94 -7.89 2.33 10.41
CA ALA A 94 -9.23 2.92 10.58
C ALA A 94 -9.31 3.93 11.73
N SER A 95 -8.42 3.85 12.73
CA SER A 95 -8.35 4.78 13.87
C SER A 95 -7.40 5.96 13.66
N ASN A 96 -6.92 6.18 12.43
CA ASN A 96 -6.03 7.30 12.13
C ASN A 96 -6.75 8.65 12.31
N LYS A 97 -6.43 9.35 13.41
CA LYS A 97 -7.06 10.62 13.81
C LYS A 97 -6.87 11.74 12.80
N GLU A 98 -5.74 11.78 12.10
CA GLU A 98 -5.49 12.82 11.10
C GLU A 98 -6.40 12.63 9.89
N LEU A 99 -6.55 11.39 9.41
CA LEU A 99 -7.41 11.09 8.27
C LEU A 99 -8.91 11.05 8.63
N ALA A 100 -9.25 10.83 9.90
CA ALA A 100 -10.63 10.92 10.38
C ALA A 100 -11.24 12.32 10.17
N LYS A 101 -10.42 13.36 10.01
CA LYS A 101 -10.87 14.71 9.63
C LYS A 101 -11.55 14.74 8.25
N CYS A 102 -11.27 13.76 7.40
CA CYS A 102 -11.94 13.58 6.12
C CYS A 102 -13.27 12.83 6.19
N ASN A 103 -13.69 12.31 7.35
CA ASN A 103 -14.93 11.54 7.45
C ASN A 103 -16.18 12.38 7.20
N ALA A 104 -16.09 13.71 7.38
CA ALA A 104 -17.18 14.65 7.08
C ALA A 104 -17.23 15.08 5.59
N GLY A 105 -16.35 14.53 4.75
CA GLY A 105 -16.23 14.90 3.34
C GLY A 105 -15.07 15.86 3.04
N VAL A 106 -14.98 16.28 1.79
CA VAL A 106 -13.93 17.20 1.30
C VAL A 106 -14.25 18.63 1.73
N GLY A 107 -13.29 19.34 2.33
CA GLY A 107 -13.53 20.66 2.90
C GLY A 107 -12.31 21.25 3.60
N LYS A 108 -12.54 22.13 4.59
CA LYS A 108 -11.47 22.82 5.33
C LYS A 108 -10.54 21.84 6.06
N ASP A 109 -11.12 20.80 6.65
CA ASP A 109 -10.38 19.81 7.44
C ASP A 109 -9.88 18.62 6.58
N CYS A 110 -10.32 18.56 5.32
CA CYS A 110 -9.88 17.59 4.32
C CYS A 110 -9.71 18.29 2.97
N PRO A 111 -8.60 19.03 2.78
CA PRO A 111 -8.40 19.83 1.60
C PRO A 111 -8.37 18.95 0.34
N PRO A 112 -8.89 19.42 -0.80
CA PRO A 112 -8.91 18.67 -2.05
C PRO A 112 -7.51 18.49 -2.67
N ASP A 113 -6.47 19.11 -2.09
CA ASP A 113 -5.10 19.04 -2.61
C ASP A 113 -4.62 17.59 -2.65
N THR A 114 -4.17 17.16 -3.83
CA THR A 114 -3.79 15.79 -4.14
C THR A 114 -2.30 15.51 -3.96
N GLN A 115 -1.53 16.46 -3.43
CA GLN A 115 -0.12 16.24 -3.16
C GLN A 115 0.10 15.03 -2.24
N HIS A 116 1.12 14.24 -2.58
CA HIS A 116 1.39 12.97 -1.92
C HIS A 116 1.73 13.19 -0.43
N GLY A 117 0.92 12.60 0.46
CA GLY A 117 1.09 12.66 1.91
C GLY A 117 0.15 13.68 2.59
N GLY A 118 -0.02 13.52 3.90
CA GLY A 118 -0.90 14.39 4.69
C GLY A 118 -2.39 14.09 4.51
N ILE A 119 -3.22 15.02 5.01
CA ILE A 119 -4.67 14.89 5.06
C ILE A 119 -5.28 15.36 3.74
N ASN A 120 -5.76 14.42 2.94
CA ASN A 120 -6.49 14.70 1.72
C ASN A 120 -7.37 13.47 1.33
N PRO A 121 -8.31 13.62 0.38
CA PRO A 121 -9.21 12.54 -0.02
C PRO A 121 -8.49 11.29 -0.51
N LEU A 122 -7.40 11.42 -1.26
CA LEU A 122 -6.65 10.28 -1.78
C LEU A 122 -5.94 9.50 -0.66
N SER A 123 -5.30 10.21 0.26
CA SER A 123 -4.70 9.60 1.46
C SER A 123 -5.75 8.87 2.28
N ALA A 124 -6.91 9.49 2.53
CA ALA A 124 -8.00 8.89 3.28
C ALA A 124 -8.54 7.61 2.61
N LEU A 125 -8.83 7.64 1.30
CA LEU A 125 -9.31 6.46 0.57
C LEU A 125 -8.28 5.33 0.53
N ASN A 126 -6.99 5.65 0.34
CA ASN A 126 -5.94 4.65 0.36
C ASN A 126 -5.81 3.99 1.75
N THR A 127 -5.93 4.76 2.83
CA THR A 127 -5.95 4.21 4.19
C THR A 127 -7.16 3.34 4.46
N TRP A 128 -8.36 3.74 4.01
CA TRP A 128 -9.55 2.90 4.11
C TRP A 128 -9.42 1.61 3.30
N ASN A 129 -8.91 1.68 2.07
CA ASN A 129 -8.67 0.50 1.26
C ASN A 129 -7.64 -0.45 1.91
N TYR A 130 -6.57 0.10 2.50
CA TYR A 130 -5.61 -0.68 3.29
C TYR A 130 -6.30 -1.36 4.49
N ALA A 131 -7.12 -0.64 5.24
CA ALA A 131 -7.84 -1.17 6.40
C ALA A 131 -8.77 -2.32 5.98
N LEU A 132 -9.57 -2.13 4.92
CA LEU A 132 -10.49 -3.14 4.38
C LEU A 132 -9.76 -4.37 3.84
N ASN A 133 -8.61 -4.19 3.17
CA ASN A 133 -7.78 -5.33 2.72
C ASN A 133 -7.30 -6.16 3.92
N ASN A 134 -6.84 -5.51 4.98
CA ASN A 134 -6.43 -6.21 6.20
C ASN A 134 -7.61 -6.95 6.87
N VAL A 135 -8.81 -6.37 6.88
CA VAL A 135 -10.03 -7.06 7.38
C VAL A 135 -10.32 -8.32 6.57
N LYS A 136 -10.31 -8.24 5.22
CA LYS A 136 -10.57 -9.42 4.37
C LYS A 136 -9.61 -10.56 4.67
N VAL A 137 -8.32 -10.24 4.80
CA VAL A 137 -7.30 -11.25 5.07
C VAL A 137 -7.46 -11.79 6.50
N ALA A 138 -7.73 -10.94 7.50
CA ALA A 138 -8.01 -11.40 8.86
C ALA A 138 -9.21 -12.37 8.90
N LEU A 139 -10.31 -12.03 8.22
CA LEU A 139 -11.50 -12.89 8.12
C LEU A 139 -11.19 -14.23 7.46
N GLN A 140 -10.38 -14.22 6.39
CA GLN A 140 -9.95 -15.43 5.69
C GLN A 140 -9.12 -16.36 6.60
N TYR A 141 -8.16 -15.81 7.35
CA TYR A 141 -7.29 -16.61 8.22
C TYR A 141 -7.94 -17.05 9.53
N ALA A 142 -8.93 -16.31 10.03
CA ALA A 142 -9.66 -16.68 11.23
C ALA A 142 -10.50 -17.96 11.06
N GLY A 143 -10.80 -18.37 9.82
CA GLY A 143 -11.60 -19.56 9.54
C GLY A 143 -13.03 -19.48 10.09
N VAL A 144 -13.49 -18.27 10.43
CA VAL A 144 -14.84 -18.03 10.94
C VAL A 144 -15.81 -17.90 9.77
N GLN A 145 -17.03 -18.41 9.95
CA GLN A 145 -18.08 -18.17 8.97
C GLN A 145 -18.53 -16.71 9.05
N VAL A 146 -18.15 -15.93 8.04
CA VAL A 146 -18.56 -14.53 7.92
C VAL A 146 -19.90 -14.45 7.21
N HIS A 147 -20.80 -13.61 7.72
CA HIS A 147 -22.05 -13.35 7.04
C HIS A 147 -21.79 -12.76 5.64
N PRO A 148 -22.40 -13.29 4.55
CA PRO A 148 -22.11 -12.85 3.18
C PRO A 148 -22.25 -11.34 2.95
N SER A 149 -23.18 -10.68 3.65
CA SER A 149 -23.38 -9.23 3.54
C SER A 149 -22.15 -8.42 3.92
N VAL A 150 -21.33 -8.88 4.87
CA VAL A 150 -20.09 -8.20 5.27
C VAL A 150 -19.07 -8.27 4.14
N ILE A 151 -18.92 -9.45 3.51
CA ILE A 151 -18.00 -9.64 2.39
C ILE A 151 -18.44 -8.79 1.19
N THR A 152 -19.74 -8.75 0.90
CA THR A 152 -20.32 -7.90 -0.15
C THR A 152 -20.08 -6.41 0.13
N ALA A 153 -20.39 -5.94 1.35
CA ALA A 153 -20.21 -4.53 1.73
C ALA A 153 -18.74 -4.10 1.59
N ILE A 154 -17.78 -4.95 2.03
CA ILE A 154 -16.36 -4.68 1.84
C ILE A 154 -16.02 -4.57 0.35
N ALA A 155 -16.49 -5.51 -0.48
CA ALA A 155 -16.21 -5.51 -1.90
C ALA A 155 -16.78 -4.28 -2.61
N GLU A 156 -17.98 -3.83 -2.24
CA GLU A 156 -18.62 -2.62 -2.78
C GLU A 156 -17.82 -1.35 -2.45
N VAL A 157 -17.39 -1.17 -1.20
CA VAL A 157 -16.57 -0.02 -0.80
C VAL A 157 -15.21 -0.02 -1.53
N GLN A 158 -14.59 -1.19 -1.69
CA GLN A 158 -13.35 -1.32 -2.45
C GLN A 158 -13.54 -1.00 -3.94
N ALA A 159 -14.62 -1.47 -4.56
CA ALA A 159 -14.94 -1.15 -5.95
C ALA A 159 -15.19 0.35 -6.14
N ALA A 160 -15.95 0.97 -5.23
CA ALA A 160 -16.21 2.41 -5.26
C ALA A 160 -14.92 3.22 -5.04
N THR A 161 -14.01 2.75 -4.18
CA THR A 161 -12.69 3.35 -3.99
C THR A 161 -11.86 3.29 -5.27
N GLN A 162 -11.79 2.13 -5.92
CA GLN A 162 -11.08 1.98 -7.20
C GLN A 162 -11.68 2.87 -8.29
N HIS A 163 -13.01 2.96 -8.35
CA HIS A 163 -13.68 3.86 -9.29
C HIS A 163 -13.33 5.33 -9.03
N PHE A 164 -13.36 5.79 -7.78
CA PHE A 164 -12.93 7.14 -7.42
C PHE A 164 -11.47 7.40 -7.80
N LEU A 165 -10.56 6.44 -7.59
CA LEU A 165 -9.15 6.60 -7.95
C LEU A 165 -8.94 6.70 -9.47
N GLN A 166 -9.80 6.09 -10.28
CA GLN A 166 -9.77 6.18 -11.74
C GLN A 166 -10.42 7.46 -12.26
N GLN A 167 -11.53 7.87 -11.64
CA GLN A 167 -12.31 9.04 -12.02
C GLN A 167 -12.74 9.80 -10.76
N PRO A 168 -11.89 10.70 -10.22
CA PRO A 168 -12.18 11.40 -8.98
C PRO A 168 -13.41 12.30 -9.11
N ALA A 169 -14.42 12.05 -8.29
CA ALA A 169 -15.63 12.87 -8.19
C ALA A 169 -15.94 13.13 -6.72
N LEU A 170 -15.86 14.39 -6.28
CA LEU A 170 -15.89 14.75 -4.85
C LEU A 170 -17.19 14.31 -4.15
N GLU A 171 -18.30 14.29 -4.88
CA GLU A 171 -19.61 13.82 -4.43
C GLU A 171 -19.63 12.32 -4.07
N LEU A 172 -18.71 11.52 -4.61
CA LEU A 172 -18.58 10.09 -4.30
C LEU A 172 -17.75 9.84 -3.05
N PHE A 173 -16.91 10.80 -2.63
CA PHE A 173 -15.96 10.59 -1.54
C PHE A 173 -16.64 10.31 -0.19
N ALA A 174 -17.57 11.17 0.23
CA ALA A 174 -18.22 11.04 1.53
C ALA A 174 -19.02 9.72 1.66
N PRO A 175 -19.84 9.30 0.67
CA PRO A 175 -20.49 7.99 0.71
C PRO A 175 -19.53 6.82 0.91
N ILE A 176 -18.40 6.80 0.19
CA ILE A 176 -17.39 5.73 0.31
C ILE A 176 -16.84 5.65 1.73
N VAL A 177 -16.44 6.80 2.29
CA VAL A 177 -15.87 6.88 3.65
C VAL A 177 -16.90 6.50 4.72
N THR A 178 -18.15 6.98 4.59
CA THR A 178 -19.23 6.60 5.51
C THR A 178 -19.49 5.09 5.51
N SER A 179 -19.57 4.46 4.34
CA SER A 179 -19.75 3.01 4.25
C SER A 179 -18.57 2.24 4.83
N ALA A 180 -17.33 2.70 4.59
CA ALA A 180 -16.14 2.10 5.20
C ALA A 180 -16.18 2.18 6.73
N ALA A 181 -16.54 3.34 7.28
CA ALA A 181 -16.65 3.57 8.71
C ALA A 181 -17.71 2.68 9.37
N GLN A 182 -18.89 2.52 8.73
CA GLN A 182 -19.95 1.63 9.22
C GLN A 182 -19.51 0.17 9.30
N ILE A 183 -18.79 -0.33 8.29
CA ILE A 183 -18.21 -1.69 8.32
C ILE A 183 -17.28 -1.83 9.54
N PHE A 184 -16.46 -0.82 9.82
CA PHE A 184 -15.52 -0.85 10.93
C PHE A 184 -16.20 -0.70 12.30
N GLU A 185 -17.25 0.10 12.41
CA GLU A 185 -18.04 0.22 13.65
C GLU A 185 -18.56 -1.16 14.09
N GLU A 186 -19.11 -1.93 13.15
CA GLU A 186 -19.62 -3.28 13.38
C GLU A 186 -18.51 -4.31 13.66
N LEU A 187 -17.39 -4.24 12.93
CA LEU A 187 -16.31 -5.23 13.05
C LEU A 187 -15.30 -4.93 14.17
N THR A 188 -15.28 -3.73 14.72
CA THR A 188 -14.28 -3.32 15.74
C THR A 188 -14.22 -4.26 16.95
N PRO A 189 -15.35 -4.67 17.57
CA PRO A 189 -15.31 -5.58 18.72
C PRO A 189 -14.66 -6.93 18.38
N TRP A 190 -14.89 -7.45 17.17
CA TRP A 190 -14.29 -8.70 16.70
C TRP A 190 -12.80 -8.52 16.40
N LEU A 191 -12.44 -7.47 15.67
CA LEU A 191 -11.05 -7.15 15.29
C LEU A 191 -10.15 -6.99 16.52
N ALA A 192 -10.66 -6.34 17.58
CA ALA A 192 -9.91 -6.09 18.81
C ALA A 192 -9.54 -7.37 19.58
N GLN A 193 -10.20 -8.49 19.29
CA GLN A 193 -9.97 -9.78 19.96
C GLN A 193 -9.07 -10.72 19.16
N GLN A 194 -8.72 -10.38 17.91
CA GLN A 194 -7.96 -11.28 17.06
C GLN A 194 -6.46 -11.22 17.38
N PRO A 195 -5.79 -12.37 17.61
CA PRO A 195 -4.34 -12.42 17.71
C PRO A 195 -3.69 -12.24 16.33
N PRO A 196 -2.36 -12.02 16.27
CA PRO A 196 -1.62 -12.17 15.03
C PRO A 196 -1.81 -13.56 14.40
N PHE A 197 -1.87 -13.62 13.07
CA PHE A 197 -2.01 -14.86 12.32
C PHE A 197 -0.65 -15.37 11.86
N ARG A 198 -0.36 -16.65 12.08
CA ARG A 198 0.88 -17.26 11.59
C ARG A 198 0.75 -17.63 10.11
N ILE A 199 1.57 -17.02 9.27
CA ILE A 199 1.61 -17.25 7.82
C ILE A 199 2.95 -17.82 7.44
N ARG A 200 2.92 -18.85 6.59
CA ARG A 200 4.10 -19.45 6.00
C ARG A 200 4.43 -18.76 4.67
N LEU A 201 5.49 -17.96 4.64
CA LEU A 201 5.99 -17.33 3.42
C LEU A 201 6.71 -18.36 2.55
N ARG A 202 6.47 -18.35 1.22
CA ARG A 202 7.05 -19.30 0.26
C ARG A 202 7.93 -18.61 -0.78
#